data_AF-A0A1I5UIU6-F1
#
_entry.id   AF-A0A1I5UIU6-F1
#
_cell.length_a   1.000
_cell.length_b   1.000
_cell.length_c   1.000
_cell.angle_alpha   90.00
_cell.angle_beta   90.00
_cell.angle_gamma   90.00
#
_symmetry.space_group_name_H-M   'P 1'
#
loop_
_entity.id
_entity.type
_entity.pdbx_description
1 polymer ?
#
loop_
_entity_poly.entity_id
_entity_poly.type
_entity_poly.pdbx_seq_one_letter_code
_entity_poly.pdbx_strand_id
1 'polypeptide(L)'
;MAENLSVRLIVPKSSAGQNPSNNNIVALADQYLKTFPDLGTKGVFNLTYTGYMTETEPAQALFMATNRTGEDIFDFSFVFDLKVDGQTIWEKTMISITEEDFGELPAETSMPLLISVPQGKEAGLLKAGDENTIQLSLSQLQRLV
;
A
#
# COMPACT_ATOMS: atom_id res chain seq x y z
N MET A 1 -11.75 -25.15 12.58
CA MET A 1 -10.55 -24.48 13.11
C MET A 1 -10.33 -23.28 12.20
N ALA A 2 -10.60 -22.07 12.68
CA ALA A 2 -10.37 -20.89 11.86
C ALA A 2 -8.87 -20.60 11.93
N GLU A 3 -8.13 -20.93 10.87
CA GLU A 3 -6.76 -20.46 10.73
C GLU A 3 -6.81 -18.94 10.72
N ASN A 4 -6.32 -18.35 11.82
CA ASN A 4 -6.14 -16.93 11.95
C ASN A 4 -4.96 -16.56 11.04
N LEU A 5 -5.25 -16.34 9.74
CA LEU A 5 -4.26 -15.99 8.72
C LEU A 5 -3.87 -14.52 8.91
N SER A 6 -3.07 -14.29 9.94
CA SER A 6 -2.45 -13.00 10.21
C SER A 6 -1.54 -12.64 9.04
N VAL A 7 -1.82 -11.51 8.39
CA VAL A 7 -1.01 -11.02 7.28
C VAL A 7 0.40 -10.65 7.79
N ARG A 8 1.44 -11.20 7.17
CA ARG A 8 2.83 -10.94 7.58
C ARG A 8 3.38 -9.70 6.90
N LEU A 9 4.05 -8.81 7.64
CA LEU A 9 4.77 -7.70 7.05
C LEU A 9 6.02 -8.20 6.31
N ILE A 10 6.19 -7.80 5.06
CA ILE A 10 7.46 -7.90 4.35
C ILE A 10 8.03 -6.50 4.13
N VAL A 11 9.36 -6.38 4.27
CA VAL A 11 10.07 -5.13 4.01
C VAL A 11 10.66 -5.20 2.61
N PRO A 12 10.27 -4.29 1.69
CA PRO A 12 10.80 -4.34 0.34
C PRO A 12 12.30 -4.13 0.27
N LYS A 13 12.95 -4.78 -0.70
CA LYS A 13 14.40 -4.65 -0.94
C LYS A 13 14.83 -3.19 -1.09
N SER A 14 14.08 -2.36 -1.81
CA SER A 14 14.31 -0.92 -1.97
C SER A 14 14.27 -0.13 -0.66
N SER A 15 13.53 -0.61 0.34
CA SER A 15 13.47 -0.01 1.68
C SER A 15 14.48 -0.60 2.67
N ALA A 16 15.03 -1.78 2.38
CA ALA A 16 16.08 -2.41 3.17
C ALA A 16 17.45 -1.78 2.86
N GLY A 17 17.80 -0.70 3.58
CA GLY A 17 19.21 -0.51 3.90
C GLY A 17 19.76 0.88 4.21
N GLN A 18 19.15 2.02 3.84
CA GLN A 18 19.93 3.29 3.85
C GLN A 18 19.23 4.58 4.30
N ASN A 19 17.97 4.56 4.76
CA ASN A 19 17.31 5.79 5.23
C ASN A 19 16.67 5.61 6.62
N PRO A 20 17.01 6.43 7.64
CA PRO A 20 16.34 6.43 8.95
C PRO A 20 14.81 6.53 8.86
N SER A 21 14.31 7.21 7.83
CA SER A 21 12.88 7.34 7.53
C SER A 21 12.23 5.97 7.27
N ASN A 22 12.96 5.01 6.67
CA ASN A 22 12.44 3.68 6.36
C ASN A 22 12.14 2.86 7.62
N ASN A 23 12.94 3.00 8.67
CA ASN A 23 12.68 2.31 9.95
C ASN A 23 11.37 2.77 10.57
N ASN A 24 11.05 4.07 10.47
CA ASN A 24 9.78 4.61 10.95
C ASN A 24 8.60 4.08 10.12
N ILE A 25 8.74 3.99 8.80
CA ILE A 25 7.69 3.43 7.93
C ILE A 25 7.42 1.96 8.22
N VAL A 26 8.47 1.15 8.41
CA VAL A 26 8.34 -0.27 8.76
C VAL A 26 7.66 -0.42 10.13
N ALA A 27 8.03 0.41 11.11
CA ALA A 27 7.39 0.40 12.43
C ALA A 27 5.90 0.78 12.38
N LEU A 28 5.55 1.81 11.58
CA LEU A 28 4.17 2.22 11.36
C LEU A 28 3.36 1.12 10.67
N ALA A 29 3.91 0.48 9.65
CA ALA A 29 3.29 -0.62 8.92
C ALA A 29 3.05 -1.84 9.83
N ASP A 30 4.03 -2.19 10.66
CA ASP A 30 3.91 -3.27 11.65
C ASP A 30 2.82 -2.98 12.68
N GLN A 31 2.78 -1.75 13.21
CA GLN A 31 1.73 -1.32 14.12
C GLN A 31 0.34 -1.32 13.46
N TYR A 32 0.27 -0.91 12.19
CA TYR A 32 -0.97 -0.92 11.42
C TYR A 32 -1.50 -2.34 11.23
N LEU A 33 -0.64 -3.30 10.85
CA LEU A 33 -1.03 -4.72 10.72
C LEU A 33 -1.41 -5.36 12.06
N LYS A 34 -0.77 -4.96 13.16
CA LYS A 34 -1.19 -5.42 14.50
C LYS A 34 -2.59 -4.93 14.87
N THR A 35 -2.96 -3.74 14.40
CA THR A 35 -4.29 -3.16 14.61
C THR A 35 -5.33 -3.79 13.66
N PHE A 36 -4.92 -4.08 12.43
CA PHE A 36 -5.73 -4.69 11.38
C PHE A 36 -5.12 -6.02 10.90
N PRO A 37 -5.16 -7.09 11.72
CA PRO A 37 -4.51 -8.36 11.40
C PRO A 37 -5.14 -9.07 10.19
N ASP A 38 -6.41 -8.75 9.91
CA ASP A 38 -7.19 -9.25 8.78
C ASP A 38 -7.27 -8.27 7.62
N LEU A 39 -6.24 -7.45 7.42
CA LEU A 39 -6.19 -6.45 6.34
C LEU A 39 -6.44 -7.08 4.97
N GLY A 40 -7.35 -6.49 4.20
CA GLY A 40 -7.67 -6.89 2.84
C GLY A 40 -8.64 -8.08 2.72
N THR A 41 -9.16 -8.28 1.52
CA THR A 41 -10.10 -9.35 1.17
C THR A 41 -9.37 -10.56 0.61
N LYS A 42 -9.77 -11.76 1.05
CA LYS A 42 -9.26 -13.04 0.51
C LYS A 42 -9.61 -13.20 -0.98
N GLY A 43 -8.67 -13.77 -1.73
CA GLY A 43 -8.77 -14.02 -3.17
C GLY A 43 -8.35 -12.84 -4.05
N VAL A 44 -7.96 -11.69 -3.49
CA VAL A 44 -7.57 -10.51 -4.26
C VAL A 44 -6.35 -9.81 -3.66
N PHE A 45 -5.65 -9.05 -4.51
CA PHE A 45 -4.67 -8.08 -4.06
C PHE A 45 -5.41 -6.84 -3.52
N ASN A 46 -4.97 -6.34 -2.37
CA ASN A 46 -5.58 -5.18 -1.74
C ASN A 46 -4.53 -4.09 -1.59
N LEU A 47 -4.93 -2.85 -1.85
CA LEU A 47 -4.16 -1.68 -1.50
C LEU A 47 -4.96 -0.94 -0.42
N THR A 48 -4.34 -0.56 0.69
CA THR A 48 -5.04 0.18 1.76
C THR A 48 -4.26 1.41 2.14
N TYR A 49 -4.90 2.57 2.16
CA TYR A 49 -4.29 3.79 2.66
C TYR A 49 -4.24 3.77 4.20
N THR A 50 -3.07 4.02 4.79
CA THR A 50 -2.87 3.95 6.24
C THR A 50 -3.28 5.22 6.99
N GLY A 51 -3.57 6.32 6.27
CA GLY A 51 -3.74 7.65 6.88
C GLY A 51 -2.42 8.38 7.15
N TYR A 52 -1.27 7.74 6.94
CA TYR A 52 0.04 8.35 7.15
C TYR A 52 0.59 8.99 5.86
N MET A 53 1.28 10.11 6.03
CA MET A 53 1.98 10.83 4.97
C MET A 53 3.34 11.32 5.49
N THR A 54 4.37 11.26 4.66
CA THR A 54 5.70 11.75 4.99
C THR A 54 5.75 13.28 4.96
N GLU A 55 6.62 13.86 5.78
CA GLU A 55 6.91 15.30 5.80
C GLU A 55 7.93 15.72 4.72
N THR A 56 8.17 14.88 3.72
CA THR A 56 9.09 15.17 2.60
C THR A 56 8.40 15.97 1.51
N GLU A 57 9.16 16.63 0.63
CA GLU A 57 8.61 17.24 -0.59
C GLU A 57 9.16 16.55 -1.86
N PRO A 58 8.29 15.98 -2.72
CA PRO A 58 6.84 15.86 -2.54
C PRO A 58 6.48 14.92 -1.38
N ALA A 59 5.33 15.17 -0.74
CA ALA A 59 4.83 14.33 0.33
C ALA A 59 4.51 12.94 -0.23
N GLN A 60 4.73 11.90 0.56
CA GLN A 60 4.45 10.52 0.16
C GLN A 60 3.47 9.90 1.11
N ALA A 61 2.40 9.33 0.57
CA ALA A 61 1.39 8.63 1.35
C ALA A 61 1.79 7.16 1.53
N LEU A 62 1.59 6.66 2.75
CA LEU A 62 1.85 5.26 3.08
C LEU A 62 0.63 4.39 2.81
N PHE A 63 0.82 3.41 1.95
CA PHE A 63 -0.14 2.37 1.64
C PHE A 63 0.37 1.01 2.10
N MET A 64 -0.56 0.10 2.39
CA MET A 64 -0.30 -1.31 2.61
C MET A 64 -0.77 -2.08 1.38
N ALA A 65 0.18 -2.66 0.66
CA ALA A 65 -0.06 -3.59 -0.43
C ALA A 65 -0.15 -5.01 0.14
N THR A 66 -1.35 -5.56 0.24
CA THR A 66 -1.62 -6.86 0.85
C THR A 66 -1.93 -7.90 -0.21
N ASN A 67 -1.10 -8.93 -0.30
CA ASN A 67 -1.33 -10.09 -1.13
C ASN A 67 -2.18 -11.12 -0.39
N ARG A 68 -3.43 -11.24 -0.81
CA ARG A 68 -4.36 -12.30 -0.40
C ARG A 68 -4.89 -13.09 -1.59
N THR A 69 -4.18 -13.12 -2.72
CA THR A 69 -4.59 -13.89 -3.91
C THR A 69 -4.46 -15.40 -3.70
N GLY A 70 -3.60 -15.82 -2.77
CA GLY A 70 -3.26 -17.21 -2.51
C GLY A 70 -2.05 -17.71 -3.31
N GLU A 71 -1.46 -16.86 -4.15
CA GLU A 71 -0.25 -17.16 -4.93
C GLU A 71 0.79 -16.05 -4.72
N ASP A 72 2.07 -16.39 -4.86
CA ASP A 72 3.16 -15.43 -4.76
C ASP A 72 3.13 -14.50 -5.99
N ILE A 73 3.25 -13.19 -5.75
CA ILE A 73 3.21 -12.17 -6.80
C ILE A 73 4.62 -11.60 -6.97
N PHE A 74 5.06 -11.54 -8.22
CA PHE A 74 6.33 -10.95 -8.63
C PHE A 74 6.11 -10.21 -9.94
N ASP A 75 6.95 -9.21 -10.21
CA ASP A 75 6.92 -8.40 -11.43
C ASP A 75 5.49 -8.00 -11.85
N PHE A 76 4.88 -7.09 -11.10
CA PHE A 76 3.49 -6.74 -11.30
C PHE A 76 3.26 -5.24 -11.38
N SER A 77 2.22 -4.86 -12.10
CA SER A 77 1.70 -3.51 -12.10
C SER A 77 0.21 -3.49 -11.82
N PHE A 78 -0.25 -2.38 -11.30
CA PHE A 78 -1.67 -2.12 -11.10
C PHE A 78 -1.92 -0.64 -11.32
N VAL A 79 -3.13 -0.33 -11.78
CA VAL A 79 -3.61 1.03 -11.87
C VAL A 79 -4.54 1.25 -10.69
N PHE A 80 -4.39 2.35 -9.98
CA PHE A 80 -5.33 2.72 -8.93
C PHE A 80 -5.86 4.15 -9.11
N ASP A 81 -7.07 4.33 -8.62
CA ASP A 81 -7.75 5.60 -8.47
C ASP A 81 -8.08 5.79 -6.99
N LEU A 82 -7.82 6.98 -6.45
CA LEU A 82 -8.24 7.32 -5.10
C LEU A 82 -8.95 8.65 -5.12
N LYS A 83 -10.18 8.64 -4.60
CA LYS A 83 -10.94 9.85 -4.30
C LYS A 83 -11.13 9.96 -2.80
N VAL A 84 -10.98 11.17 -2.29
CA VAL A 84 -11.27 11.50 -0.90
C VAL A 84 -12.31 12.60 -0.91
N ASP A 85 -13.45 12.37 -0.28
CA ASP A 85 -14.54 13.35 -0.19
C ASP A 85 -14.99 13.88 -1.56
N GLY A 86 -15.07 12.98 -2.55
CA GLY A 86 -15.39 13.32 -3.95
C GLY A 86 -14.27 13.99 -4.74
N GLN A 87 -13.18 14.42 -4.09
CA GLN A 87 -12.00 14.97 -4.74
C GLN A 87 -11.07 13.85 -5.21
N THR A 88 -10.78 13.80 -6.51
CA THR A 88 -9.76 12.92 -7.06
C THR A 88 -8.37 13.35 -6.59
N ILE A 89 -7.70 12.45 -5.86
CA ILE A 89 -6.31 12.59 -5.41
C ILE A 89 -5.41 11.92 -6.43
N TRP A 90 -5.63 10.63 -6.71
CA TRP A 90 -4.97 9.88 -7.77
C TRP A 90 -5.98 9.45 -8.83
N GLU A 91 -5.63 9.62 -10.10
CA GLU A 91 -6.42 9.17 -11.25
C GLU A 91 -5.54 8.34 -12.18
N LYS A 92 -5.98 7.12 -12.48
CA LYS A 92 -5.35 6.15 -13.37
C LYS A 92 -3.85 6.04 -13.13
N THR A 93 -3.45 6.06 -11.87
CA THR A 93 -2.05 6.03 -11.49
C THR A 93 -1.55 4.61 -11.56
N MET A 94 -0.67 4.34 -12.53
CA MET A 94 -0.01 3.05 -12.67
C MET A 94 1.17 2.97 -11.71
N ILE A 95 1.19 1.92 -10.91
CA ILE A 95 2.32 1.53 -10.07
C ILE A 95 2.87 0.23 -10.65
N SER A 96 4.19 0.19 -10.86
CA SER A 96 4.91 -0.99 -11.29
C SER A 96 5.89 -1.38 -10.19
N ILE A 97 5.82 -2.64 -9.78
CA ILE A 97 6.65 -3.25 -8.74
C ILE A 97 7.39 -4.42 -9.39
N THR A 98 8.70 -4.28 -9.52
CA THR A 98 9.57 -5.32 -10.05
C THR A 98 10.17 -6.15 -8.90
N GLU A 99 10.51 -7.40 -9.18
CA GLU A 99 11.20 -8.28 -8.24
C GLU A 99 12.61 -7.74 -7.88
N GLU A 100 13.22 -7.00 -8.80
CA GLU A 100 14.51 -6.34 -8.59
C GLU A 100 14.41 -5.25 -7.52
N ASP A 101 13.37 -4.41 -7.59
CA ASP A 101 13.19 -3.27 -6.70
C ASP A 101 12.58 -3.67 -5.35
N PHE A 102 11.60 -4.56 -5.33
CA PHE A 102 10.82 -4.86 -4.11
C PHE A 102 10.92 -6.33 -3.68
N GLY A 103 11.39 -7.23 -4.54
CA GLY A 103 11.36 -8.67 -4.31
C GLY A 103 10.03 -9.30 -4.68
N GLU A 104 9.88 -10.58 -4.34
CA GLU A 104 8.59 -11.26 -4.38
C GLU A 104 7.69 -10.80 -3.23
N LEU A 105 6.37 -10.77 -3.48
CA LEU A 105 5.33 -10.53 -2.49
C LEU A 105 4.59 -11.85 -2.25
N PRO A 106 5.00 -12.64 -1.24
CA PRO A 106 4.42 -13.97 -1.01
C PRO A 106 2.94 -13.91 -0.64
N ALA A 107 2.23 -15.02 -0.81
CA ALA A 107 0.84 -15.12 -0.37
C ALA A 107 0.68 -14.83 1.13
N GLU A 108 -0.43 -14.19 1.50
CA GLU A 108 -0.77 -13.81 2.88
C GLU A 108 0.25 -12.86 3.54
N THR A 109 0.88 -12.01 2.73
CA THR A 109 1.81 -10.97 3.20
C THR A 109 1.32 -9.58 2.83
N SER A 110 1.86 -8.57 3.52
CA SER A 110 1.64 -7.17 3.19
C SER A 110 2.94 -6.40 3.20
N MET A 111 3.02 -5.45 2.32
CA MET A 111 4.20 -4.63 2.10
C MET A 111 3.85 -3.14 2.22
N PRO A 112 4.65 -2.33 2.92
CA PRO A 112 4.47 -0.89 2.91
C PRO A 112 4.93 -0.32 1.57
N LEU A 113 4.10 0.54 0.99
CA LEU A 113 4.34 1.21 -0.27
C LEU A 113 4.16 2.71 -0.09
N LEU A 114 5.20 3.48 -0.38
CA LEU A 114 5.13 4.94 -0.39
C LEU A 114 4.80 5.42 -1.81
N ILE A 115 3.70 6.15 -1.94
CA ILE A 115 3.28 6.72 -3.22
C ILE A 115 3.30 8.24 -3.10
N SER A 116 4.02 8.91 -4.01
CA SER A 116 4.08 10.37 -4.05
C SER A 116 2.69 10.97 -4.25
N VAL A 117 2.35 11.91 -3.38
CA VAL A 117 1.09 12.65 -3.42
C VAL A 117 1.20 13.70 -4.54
N PRO A 118 0.20 13.79 -5.44
CA PRO A 118 0.19 14.83 -6.46
C PRO A 118 0.11 16.22 -5.81
N GLN A 119 0.84 17.18 -6.38
CA GLN A 119 0.96 18.52 -5.83
C GLN A 119 -0.41 19.17 -5.60
N GLY A 120 -0.62 19.73 -4.40
CA GLY A 120 -1.87 20.41 -4.03
C GLY A 120 -3.01 19.48 -3.63
N LYS A 121 -2.73 18.18 -3.45
CA LYS A 121 -3.70 17.17 -3.01
C LYS A 121 -3.47 16.67 -1.57
N GLU A 122 -2.41 17.13 -0.92
CA GLU A 122 -1.99 16.74 0.43
C GLU A 122 -3.09 17.03 1.46
N ALA A 123 -3.66 18.24 1.42
CA ALA A 123 -4.75 18.64 2.31
C ALA A 123 -6.04 17.82 2.10
N GLY A 124 -6.29 17.36 0.87
CA GLY A 124 -7.41 16.48 0.58
C GLY A 124 -7.20 15.09 1.18
N LEU A 125 -5.97 14.58 1.13
CA LEU A 125 -5.63 13.28 1.68
C LEU A 125 -5.63 13.26 3.22
N LEU A 126 -5.22 14.35 3.88
CA LEU A 126 -5.28 14.44 5.34
C LEU A 126 -6.72 14.39 5.89
N LYS A 127 -7.72 14.80 5.09
CA LYS A 127 -9.15 14.67 5.44
C LYS A 127 -9.67 13.23 5.33
N ALA A 128 -8.91 12.34 4.68
CA ALA A 128 -9.28 10.94 4.50
C ALA A 128 -9.30 10.15 5.82
N GLY A 129 -8.72 10.68 6.90
CA GLY A 129 -8.71 10.05 8.22
C GLY A 129 -10.09 9.90 8.86
N ASP A 130 -11.11 10.60 8.35
CA ASP A 130 -12.50 10.47 8.79
C ASP A 130 -13.23 9.37 7.98
N GLU A 131 -13.64 8.31 8.68
CA GLU A 131 -13.87 6.91 8.26
C GLU A 131 -14.77 6.62 7.04
N ASN A 132 -15.34 7.60 6.33
CA ASN A 132 -16.31 7.36 5.25
C ASN A 132 -16.12 8.17 3.95
N THR A 133 -14.94 8.77 3.74
CA THR A 133 -14.70 9.63 2.56
C THR A 133 -13.80 9.02 1.49
N ILE A 134 -13.17 7.86 1.76
CA ILE A 134 -12.20 7.24 0.85
C ILE A 134 -12.89 6.31 -0.14
N GLN A 135 -12.69 6.57 -1.43
CA GLN A 135 -13.05 5.67 -2.52
C GLN A 135 -11.78 5.25 -3.25
N LEU A 136 -11.28 4.06 -2.93
CA LEU A 136 -10.16 3.44 -3.62
C LEU A 136 -10.69 2.45 -4.65
N SER A 137 -10.25 2.59 -5.90
CA SER A 137 -10.47 1.62 -6.96
C SER A 137 -9.14 1.11 -7.45
N LEU A 138 -9.03 -0.20 -7.59
CA LEU A 138 -7.84 -0.86 -8.10
C LEU A 138 -8.22 -1.64 -9.36
N SER A 139 -7.41 -1.51 -10.41
CA SER A 139 -7.50 -2.38 -11.57
C SER A 139 -7.07 -3.79 -11.22
N GLN A 140 -7.38 -4.75 -12.10
CA GLN A 140 -6.77 -6.06 -12.00
C GLN A 140 -5.24 -5.93 -12.08
N LEU A 141 -4.56 -6.78 -11.32
CA LEU A 141 -3.11 -6.86 -11.26
C LEU A 141 -2.60 -7.43 -12.59
N GLN A 142 -1.66 -6.74 -13.22
CA GLN A 142 -1.05 -7.12 -14.48
C GLN A 142 0.36 -7.63 -14.21
N ARG A 143 0.66 -8.84 -14.70
CA ARG A 143 2.02 -9.37 -14.63
C ARG A 143 2.85 -8.73 -15.74
N LEU A 144 4.01 -8.19 -15.37
CA LEU A 144 5.02 -7.72 -16.30
C LEU A 144 5.69 -8.98 -16.89
N VAL A 145 5.67 -9.08 -18.23
CA VAL A 145 6.21 -10.20 -19.01
C VAL A 145 7.49 -9.82 -19.72
#